data_AF-A0A356K2S7-F1
#
_entry.id   AF-A0A356K2S7-F1
#
_cell.length_a   1.000
_cell.length_b   1.000
_cell.length_c   1.000
_cell.angle_alpha   90.00
_cell.angle_beta   90.00
_cell.angle_gamma   90.00
#
_symmetry.space_group_name_H-M   'P 1'
#
loop_
_entity.id
_entity.type
_entity.pdbx_description
1 polymer ?
#
loop_
_entity_poly.entity_id
_entity_poly.type
_entity_poly.pdbx_seq_one_letter_code
_entity_poly.pdbx_strand_id
1 'polypeptide(L)' 'MAKNVSDRKNMSANNRPFSLKATKKTQKVNLQTVKIDGKKVRLTTKEIRSLEK' A
#
# COMPACT_ATOMS: atom_id res chain seq x y z
N MET A 1 15.07 2.06 -7.32
CA MET A 1 13.81 2.24 -6.56
C MET A 1 14.02 1.61 -5.18
N ALA A 2 13.56 2.25 -4.09
CA ALA A 2 13.75 1.71 -2.74
C ALA A 2 13.06 0.33 -2.58
N LYS A 3 13.74 -0.61 -1.91
CA LYS A 3 13.22 -1.97 -1.70
C LYS A 3 11.93 -1.89 -0.88
N ASN A 4 10.88 -2.60 -1.30
CA ASN A 4 9.69 -2.77 -0.46
C ASN A 4 10.01 -3.78 0.63
N VAL A 5 9.86 -3.36 1.88
CA VAL A 5 10.09 -4.22 3.06
C VAL A 5 8.75 -4.62 3.70
N SER A 6 7.63 -4.04 3.25
CA SER A 6 6.30 -4.42 3.74
C SER A 6 5.80 -5.76 3.17
N ASP A 7 5.18 -6.55 4.02
CA ASP A 7 4.47 -7.79 3.66
C ASP A 7 3.04 -7.56 3.14
N ARG A 8 2.53 -6.32 3.19
CA ARG A 8 1.15 -6.01 2.80
C ARG A 8 0.99 -6.02 1.28
N LYS A 9 -0.03 -6.73 0.81
CA LYS A 9 -0.34 -6.90 -0.61
C LYS A 9 -1.53 -6.06 -1.05
N ASN A 10 -1.56 -5.72 -2.33
CA ASN A 10 -2.70 -5.07 -2.95
C ASN A 10 -3.89 -6.04 -3.02
N MET A 11 -5.10 -5.50 -2.85
CA MET A 11 -6.33 -6.28 -2.94
C MET A 11 -7.03 -6.02 -4.28
N SER A 12 -7.74 -7.02 -4.79
CA SER A 12 -8.66 -6.84 -5.92
C SER A 12 -10.07 -6.59 -5.41
N ALA A 13 -10.78 -5.63 -5.99
CA ALA A 13 -12.16 -5.32 -5.66
C ALA A 13 -12.99 -5.09 -6.93
N ASN A 14 -14.31 -5.18 -6.82
CA ASN A 14 -15.21 -4.77 -7.89
C ASN A 14 -15.52 -3.27 -7.77
N ASN A 15 -15.43 -2.54 -8.86
CA ASN A 15 -15.95 -1.19 -8.99
C ASN A 15 -17.38 -1.27 -9.55
N ARG A 16 -18.35 -0.66 -8.85
CA ARG A 16 -19.77 -0.72 -9.20
C ARG A 16 -20.25 0.72 -9.48
N PRO A 17 -20.63 1.05 -10.73
CA PRO A 17 -21.33 2.28 -11.05
C PRO A 17 -22.82 2.15 -10.72
N PHE A 18 -23.62 3.21 -10.91
CA PHE A 18 -25.06 3.22 -10.66
C PHE A 18 -25.83 2.10 -11.38
N SER A 19 -25.37 1.66 -12.57
CA SER A 19 -25.94 0.53 -13.31
C SER A 19 -25.50 -0.86 -12.81
N LEU A 20 -24.80 -0.93 -11.67
CA LEU A 20 -24.29 -2.14 -11.02
C LEU A 20 -23.36 -3.03 -11.88
N LYS A 21 -22.94 -2.58 -13.07
CA LYS A 21 -21.99 -3.30 -13.94
C LYS A 21 -20.62 -3.43 -13.27
N ALA A 22 -20.25 -4.66 -12.88
CA ALA A 22 -18.99 -4.92 -12.19
C ALA A 22 -17.79 -4.76 -13.13
N THR A 23 -16.89 -3.84 -12.81
CA THR A 23 -15.54 -3.76 -13.40
C THR A 23 -14.50 -4.08 -12.33
N LYS A 24 -13.30 -4.54 -12.71
CA LYS A 24 -12.25 -4.86 -11.74
C LYS A 24 -11.46 -3.60 -11.38
N LYS A 25 -11.20 -3.37 -10.08
CA LYS A 25 -10.27 -2.34 -9.58
C LYS A 25 -9.26 -2.96 -8.62
N THR A 26 -8.07 -2.36 -8.56
CA THR A 26 -7.04 -2.72 -7.58
C THR A 26 -7.02 -1.70 -6.46
N GLN A 27 -7.11 -2.15 -5.21
CA GLN A 27 -6.86 -1.34 -4.03
C GLN A 27 -5.36 -1.36 -3.74
N LYS A 28 -4.66 -0.31 -4.16
CA LYS A 28 -3.22 -0.16 -3.94
C LYS A 28 -2.95 0.19 -2.48
N VAL A 29 -1.94 -0.44 -1.91
CA VAL A 29 -1.45 -0.10 -0.57
C VAL A 29 -0.66 1.21 -0.64
N ASN A 30 -0.85 2.08 0.37
CA ASN A 30 -0.12 3.35 0.48
C ASN A 30 1.32 3.10 0.97
N LEU A 31 2.23 2.90 0.02
CA LEU A 31 3.66 2.71 0.26
C LEU A 31 4.37 4.08 0.25
N GLN A 32 5.05 4.42 1.33
CA GLN A 32 5.89 5.60 1.43
C GLN A 32 7.37 5.23 1.54
N THR A 33 8.24 6.09 1.03
CA THR A 33 9.70 5.88 1.14
C THR A 33 10.20 6.52 2.42
N VAL A 34 10.74 5.72 3.32
CA VAL A 34 11.30 6.15 4.60
C VAL A 34 12.76 5.73 4.72
N LYS A 35 13.51 6.40 5.60
CA LYS A 35 14.90 6.06 5.89
C LYS A 35 14.94 5.29 7.21
N ILE A 36 15.34 4.03 7.16
CA ILE A 36 15.52 3.16 8.33
C ILE A 36 16.99 2.73 8.32
N ASP A 37 17.70 2.94 9.43
CA ASP A 37 19.11 2.56 9.61
C ASP A 37 20.03 3.01 8.46
N GLY A 38 19.84 4.26 8.00
CA GLY A 38 20.64 4.82 6.91
C GLY A 38 20.18 4.45 5.50
N LYS A 39 19.31 3.45 5.33
CA LYS A 39 18.86 2.93 4.04
C LYS A 39 17.46 3.42 3.66
N LYS A 40 17.25 3.73 2.38
CA LYS A 40 15.92 4.10 1.84
C LYS A 40 15.11 2.84 1.55
N VAL A 41 13.99 2.68 2.24
CA VAL A 41 13.06 1.54 2.10
C VAL A 41 11.63 2.03 1.88
N ARG A 42 10.80 1.21 1.24
CA ARG A 42 9.36 1.48 1.14
C ARG A 42 8.62 0.64 2.18
N LEU A 43 7.77 1.31 2.95
CA LEU A 43 6.90 0.72 3.96
C LEU A 43 5.50 1.29 3.83
N THR A 44 4.52 0.60 4.40
CA THR A 44 3.15 1.12 4.42
C THR A 44 2.99 2.16 5.50
N THR A 45 2.08 3.09 5.27
CA THR A 45 1.75 4.12 6.29
C THR A 45 1.29 3.54 7.62
N LYS A 46 0.64 2.36 7.61
CA LYS A 46 0.22 1.69 8.84
C LYS A 46 1.40 1.11 9.61
N GLU A 47 2.37 0.50 8.92
CA GLU A 47 3.60 -0.01 9.55
C GLU A 47 4.46 1.15 10.07
N ILE A 48 4.58 2.24 9.30
CA ILE A 48 5.30 3.45 9.74
C ILE A 48 4.67 4.00 11.04
N ARG A 49 3.34 4.14 11.08
CA ARG A 49 2.63 4.57 12.30
C ARG A 49 2.84 3.61 13.49
N SER A 50 3.03 2.32 13.24
CA SER A 50 3.35 1.35 14.29
C SER A 50 4.78 1.46 14.78
N LEU A 51 5.73 1.90 13.93
CA LEU A 51 7.14 2.12 14.28
C LEU A 51 7.36 3.45 15.02
N GLU A 52 6.50 4.46 14.78
CA GLU A 52 6.56 5.78 15.43
C GLU A 52 5.85 5.84 16.79
N LYS A 53 5.13 4.77 17.18
CA LYS A 53 4.50 4.64 18.49
C LYS A 53 5.48 4.09 19.51
#